data_AF-G7GS39-F1
#
_entry.id   AF-G7GS39-F1
#
_cell.length_a   1.000
_cell.length_b   1.000
_cell.length_c   1.000
_cell.angle_alpha   90.00
_cell.angle_beta   90.00
_cell.angle_gamma   90.00
#
_symmetry.space_group_name_H-M   'P 1'
#
loop_
_entity.id
_entity.type
_entity.pdbx_description
1 polymer ?
#
loop_
_entity_poly.entity_id
_entity_poly.type
_entity_poly.pdbx_seq_one_letter_code
_entity_poly.pdbx_strand_id
1 'polypeptide(L)'
;MSIFLNKDNKVIVQGITGGEGTKHTALMLKAGTNVVGGVNARKAGTTVSHVDAEGNAVELPVFASVAEAIEKTGADTSIAFVPPAFSKDAIIEAIDAEIPLLVVITEGIPVQDSAYAWAYNLEKGAKTRIIGPNCPGIITPGEALVGITPNNITGKGPI
;
A
#
# COMPACT_ATOMS: atom_id res chain seq x y z
N MET A 1 -19.98 -3.24 -9.09
CA MET A 1 -19.01 -4.25 -8.58
C MET A 1 -17.64 -3.71 -8.95
N SER A 2 -16.75 -3.51 -7.98
CA SER A 2 -15.36 -3.11 -8.26
C SER A 2 -14.45 -4.35 -8.31
N ILE A 3 -13.22 -4.19 -8.76
CA ILE A 3 -12.24 -5.27 -8.90
C ILE A 3 -11.03 -4.96 -8.01
N PHE A 4 -10.66 -5.94 -7.17
CA PHE A 4 -9.53 -5.93 -6.22
C PHE A 4 -9.56 -4.91 -5.09
N LEU A 5 -10.07 -3.69 -5.31
CA LEU A 5 -10.12 -2.62 -4.33
C LEU A 5 -11.54 -2.05 -4.17
N ASN A 6 -11.98 -1.85 -2.94
CA ASN A 6 -13.22 -1.18 -2.56
C ASN A 6 -13.05 -0.48 -1.19
N LYS A 7 -14.12 0.16 -0.72
CA LYS A 7 -14.14 0.90 0.55
C LYS A 7 -13.85 0.07 1.81
N ASP A 8 -14.05 -1.24 1.77
CA ASP A 8 -13.93 -2.14 2.93
C ASP A 8 -12.49 -2.66 3.10
N ASN A 9 -11.64 -2.52 2.07
CA ASN A 9 -10.24 -2.90 2.14
C ASN A 9 -9.49 -2.10 3.20
N LYS A 10 -8.63 -2.78 3.95
CA LYS A 10 -7.80 -2.18 4.99
C LYS A 10 -6.38 -2.06 4.48
N VAL A 11 -5.93 -0.83 4.31
CA VAL A 11 -4.68 -0.51 3.61
C VAL A 11 -3.56 -0.20 4.60
N ILE A 12 -2.39 -0.82 4.41
CA ILE A 12 -1.15 -0.42 5.07
C ILE A 12 -0.15 0.17 4.09
N VAL A 13 0.70 1.06 4.58
CA VAL A 13 1.71 1.75 3.76
C VAL A 13 3.12 1.32 4.16
N GLN A 14 3.80 0.58 3.31
CA GLN A 14 5.22 0.29 3.48
C GLN A 14 6.04 1.52 3.11
N GLY A 15 6.86 2.00 4.06
CA GLY A 15 7.55 3.29 3.93
C GLY A 15 6.69 4.49 4.33
N ILE A 16 5.68 4.31 5.18
CA ILE A 16 4.72 5.36 5.57
C ILE A 16 5.37 6.66 6.07
N THR A 17 6.50 6.56 6.76
CA THR A 17 7.19 7.72 7.33
C THR A 17 8.17 8.40 6.34
N GLY A 18 8.28 7.90 5.11
CA GLY A 18 9.07 8.52 4.04
C GLY A 18 8.32 9.68 3.40
N GLY A 19 9.00 10.52 2.60
CA GLY A 19 8.40 11.69 1.98
C GLY A 19 7.17 11.37 1.12
N GLU A 20 7.33 10.45 0.15
CA GLU A 20 6.22 10.02 -0.71
C GLU A 20 5.16 9.22 0.06
N GLY A 21 5.57 8.34 0.98
CA GLY A 21 4.65 7.59 1.84
C GLY A 21 3.75 8.52 2.67
N THR A 22 4.32 9.54 3.30
CA THR A 22 3.59 10.52 4.12
C THR A 22 2.61 11.30 3.25
N LYS A 23 3.09 11.82 2.11
CA LYS A 23 2.28 12.62 1.19
C LYS A 23 1.11 11.83 0.62
N HIS A 24 1.36 10.63 0.11
CA HIS A 24 0.32 9.83 -0.53
C HIS A 24 -0.60 9.14 0.47
N THR A 25 -0.15 8.85 1.69
CA THR A 25 -1.05 8.45 2.78
C THR A 25 -2.12 9.52 3.04
N ALA A 26 -1.70 10.80 3.14
CA ALA A 26 -2.65 11.90 3.31
C ALA A 26 -3.63 12.02 2.14
N LEU A 27 -3.17 11.80 0.90
CA LEU A 27 -4.04 11.85 -0.28
C LEU A 27 -5.00 10.66 -0.36
N MET A 28 -4.57 9.45 0.01
CA MET A 28 -5.43 8.27 0.08
C MET A 28 -6.52 8.44 1.15
N LEU A 29 -6.16 8.95 2.34
CA LEU A 29 -7.14 9.27 3.39
C LEU A 29 -8.16 10.32 2.92
N LYS A 30 -7.70 11.38 2.25
CA LYS A 30 -8.60 12.37 1.63
C LYS A 30 -9.48 11.80 0.51
N ALA A 31 -9.06 10.69 -0.09
CA ALA A 31 -9.85 9.97 -1.09
C ALA A 31 -10.84 8.96 -0.48
N GLY A 32 -10.91 8.86 0.85
CA GLY A 32 -11.79 7.94 1.56
C GLY A 32 -11.22 6.54 1.74
N THR A 33 -9.95 6.32 1.41
CA THR A 33 -9.28 5.02 1.63
C THR A 33 -9.12 4.75 3.11
N ASN A 34 -9.53 3.56 3.56
CA ASN A 34 -9.34 3.08 4.92
C ASN A 34 -7.88 2.65 5.16
N VAL A 35 -7.00 3.62 5.41
CA VAL A 35 -5.61 3.34 5.81
C VAL A 35 -5.58 3.03 7.31
N VAL A 36 -5.02 1.88 7.67
CA VAL A 36 -5.03 1.34 9.05
C VAL A 36 -3.66 1.37 9.73
N GLY A 37 -2.61 1.80 9.03
CA GLY A 37 -1.26 1.89 9.56
C GLY A 37 -0.19 1.89 8.48
N GLY A 38 1.06 1.70 8.89
CA GLY A 38 2.14 1.50 7.95
C GLY A 38 3.34 0.79 8.56
N VAL A 39 4.34 0.52 7.72
CA VAL A 39 5.51 -0.27 8.09
C VAL A 39 6.76 0.58 7.96
N ASN A 40 7.55 0.60 9.04
CA ASN A 40 8.94 1.05 9.03
C ASN A 40 9.66 0.44 10.23
N ALA A 41 10.51 -0.56 9.99
CA ALA A 41 11.26 -1.27 11.03
C ALA A 41 12.04 -0.35 11.98
N ARG A 42 12.56 0.80 11.50
CA ARG A 42 13.34 1.73 12.33
C ARG A 42 12.48 2.65 13.21
N LYS A 43 11.17 2.72 12.94
CA LYS A 43 10.21 3.59 13.62
C LYS A 43 9.02 2.80 14.18
N ALA A 44 9.16 1.49 14.35
CA ALA A 44 8.13 0.65 14.93
C ALA A 44 7.71 1.14 16.33
N GLY A 45 6.41 1.05 16.64
CA GLY A 45 5.84 1.53 17.90
C GLY A 45 5.57 3.04 17.96
N THR A 46 5.88 3.79 16.88
CA THR A 46 5.50 5.21 16.75
C THR A 46 4.15 5.35 16.05
N THR A 47 3.60 6.57 16.03
CA THR A 47 2.44 6.93 15.21
C THR A 47 2.79 8.02 14.21
N VAL A 48 2.02 8.11 13.13
CA VAL A 48 2.02 9.25 12.21
C VAL A 48 0.62 9.87 12.16
N SER A 49 0.58 11.19 12.25
CA SER A 49 -0.66 11.98 12.25
C SER A 49 -1.00 12.44 10.83
N HIS A 50 -2.24 12.21 10.41
CA HIS A 50 -2.80 12.69 9.16
C HIS A 50 -4.21 13.29 9.37
N VAL A 51 -4.81 13.77 8.29
CA VAL A 51 -6.18 14.28 8.27
C VAL A 51 -6.96 13.54 7.18
N ASP A 52 -8.16 13.06 7.51
CA ASP A 52 -9.04 12.36 6.58
C ASP A 52 -9.85 13.30 5.68
N ALA A 53 -10.75 12.73 4.88
CA ALA A 53 -11.64 13.47 3.98
C ALA A 53 -12.65 14.39 4.71
N GLU A 54 -13.00 14.05 5.95
CA GLU A 54 -13.95 14.80 6.79
C GLU A 54 -13.27 15.89 7.62
N GLY A 55 -11.93 15.93 7.62
CA GLY A 55 -11.14 16.86 8.40
C GLY A 55 -10.79 16.36 9.81
N ASN A 56 -11.05 15.09 10.11
CA ASN A 56 -10.69 14.50 11.39
C ASN A 56 -9.21 14.13 11.42
N ALA A 57 -8.59 14.29 12.58
CA ALA A 57 -7.24 13.81 12.82
C ALA A 57 -7.24 12.27 12.89
N VAL A 58 -6.33 11.64 12.14
CA VAL A 58 -6.13 10.19 12.12
C VAL A 58 -4.71 9.87 12.57
N GLU A 59 -4.59 9.11 13.66
CA GLU A 59 -3.33 8.57 14.14
C GLU A 59 -3.13 7.16 13.60
N LEU A 60 -2.10 6.97 12.78
CA LEU A 60 -1.79 5.68 12.17
C LEU A 60 -0.58 5.04 12.87
N PRO A 61 -0.71 3.80 13.39
CA PRO A 61 0.41 3.09 14.00
C PRO A 61 1.46 2.70 12.95
N VAL A 62 2.72 2.72 13.37
CA VAL A 62 3.86 2.25 12.58
C VAL A 62 4.36 0.93 13.15
N PHE A 63 4.32 -0.12 12.34
CA PHE A 63 4.71 -1.48 12.68
C PHE A 63 6.13 -1.80 12.21
N ALA A 64 6.74 -2.83 12.81
CA ALA A 64 8.06 -3.29 12.42
C ALA A 64 8.04 -4.06 11.10
N SER A 65 6.95 -4.80 10.84
CA SER A 65 6.79 -5.61 9.63
C SER A 65 5.36 -5.62 9.09
N VAL A 66 5.22 -6.06 7.84
CA VAL A 66 3.91 -6.31 7.18
C VAL A 66 3.11 -7.36 7.96
N ALA A 67 3.75 -8.46 8.38
CA ALA A 67 3.08 -9.52 9.13
C ALA A 67 2.49 -9.01 10.46
N GLU A 68 3.24 -8.20 11.20
CA GLU A 68 2.74 -7.56 12.43
C GLU A 68 1.55 -6.63 12.14
N ALA A 69 1.66 -5.82 11.08
CA ALA A 69 0.59 -4.91 10.67
C ALA A 69 -0.70 -5.68 10.33
N ILE A 70 -0.60 -6.80 9.60
CA ILE A 70 -1.74 -7.68 9.30
C ILE A 70 -2.32 -8.25 10.59
N GLU A 71 -1.50 -8.80 11.50
CA GLU A 71 -1.97 -9.38 12.76
C GLU A 71 -2.78 -8.36 13.59
N LYS A 72 -2.29 -7.11 13.69
CA LYS A 72 -2.91 -6.08 14.54
C LYS A 72 -4.11 -5.38 13.91
N THR A 73 -4.17 -5.28 12.59
CA THR A 73 -5.18 -4.45 11.90
C THR A 73 -6.14 -5.26 11.04
N GLY A 74 -5.75 -6.48 10.64
CA GLY A 74 -6.40 -7.28 9.62
C GLY A 74 -6.26 -6.66 8.23
N ALA A 75 -5.15 -5.96 7.95
CA ALA A 75 -4.88 -5.39 6.64
C ALA A 75 -4.92 -6.46 5.54
N ASP A 76 -5.55 -6.13 4.43
CA ASP A 76 -5.65 -7.01 3.25
C ASP A 76 -4.98 -6.41 2.00
N THR A 77 -4.54 -5.16 2.10
CA THR A 77 -3.93 -4.41 1.00
C THR A 77 -2.70 -3.67 1.53
N SER A 78 -1.62 -3.73 0.78
CA SER A 78 -0.41 -2.94 1.03
C SER A 78 -0.05 -2.09 -0.18
N ILE A 79 0.46 -0.89 0.08
CA ILE A 79 1.13 -0.05 -0.93
C ILE A 79 2.57 0.22 -0.52
N ALA A 80 3.50 0.12 -1.47
CA ALA A 80 4.92 0.33 -1.24
C ALA A 80 5.41 1.65 -1.84
N PHE A 81 5.88 2.55 -0.96
CA PHE A 81 6.64 3.76 -1.28
C PHE A 81 8.08 3.63 -0.77
N VAL A 82 8.72 2.52 -1.15
CA VAL A 82 10.06 2.15 -0.70
C VAL A 82 11.08 2.47 -1.81
N PRO A 83 12.26 3.03 -1.52
CA PRO A 83 13.25 3.31 -2.55
C PRO A 83 13.64 2.07 -3.38
N PRO A 84 14.11 2.23 -4.63
CA PRO A 84 14.34 1.11 -5.54
C PRO A 84 15.29 0.05 -4.99
N ALA A 85 16.36 0.49 -4.32
CA ALA A 85 17.38 -0.36 -3.70
C ALA A 85 16.83 -1.31 -2.62
N PHE A 86 15.66 -1.01 -2.04
CA PHE A 86 15.05 -1.80 -0.96
C PHE A 86 13.70 -2.40 -1.37
N SER A 87 13.25 -2.16 -2.60
CA SER A 87 11.90 -2.54 -3.03
C SER A 87 11.75 -4.05 -3.20
N LYS A 88 12.80 -4.77 -3.59
CA LYS A 88 12.75 -6.25 -3.64
C LYS A 88 12.39 -6.84 -2.28
N ASP A 89 13.10 -6.41 -1.24
CA ASP A 89 12.92 -6.95 0.11
C ASP A 89 11.53 -6.59 0.65
N ALA A 90 11.04 -5.37 0.38
CA ALA A 90 9.67 -4.96 0.71
C ALA A 90 8.59 -5.81 -0.01
N ILE A 91 8.82 -6.18 -1.28
CA ILE A 91 7.90 -7.07 -2.01
C ILE A 91 7.94 -8.48 -1.43
N ILE A 92 9.13 -9.01 -1.13
CA ILE A 92 9.29 -10.34 -0.51
C ILE A 92 8.62 -10.37 0.87
N GLU A 93 8.80 -9.34 1.69
CA GLU A 93 8.16 -9.22 3.00
C GLU A 93 6.63 -9.27 2.89
N ALA A 94 6.06 -8.56 1.93
CA ALA A 94 4.63 -8.60 1.65
C ALA A 94 4.15 -9.99 1.18
N ILE A 95 4.93 -10.67 0.33
CA ILE A 95 4.64 -12.02 -0.13
C ILE A 95 4.67 -13.02 1.03
N ASP A 96 5.69 -12.96 1.88
CA ASP A 96 5.85 -13.85 3.03
C ASP A 96 4.77 -13.63 4.09
N ALA A 97 4.30 -12.39 4.24
CA ALA A 97 3.15 -12.04 5.08
C ALA A 97 1.79 -12.44 4.45
N GLU A 98 1.80 -12.95 3.22
CA GLU A 98 0.62 -13.34 2.43
C GLU A 98 -0.40 -12.20 2.27
N ILE A 99 0.04 -10.96 2.09
CA ILE A 99 -0.88 -9.83 1.86
C ILE A 99 -1.69 -10.08 0.56
N PRO A 100 -3.03 -10.07 0.59
CA PRO A 100 -3.83 -10.39 -0.60
C PRO A 100 -3.57 -9.49 -1.82
N LEU A 101 -3.36 -8.18 -1.60
CA LEU A 101 -3.05 -7.21 -2.64
C LEU A 101 -1.84 -6.35 -2.27
N LEU A 102 -0.84 -6.29 -3.14
CA LEU A 102 0.33 -5.42 -3.05
C LEU A 102 0.39 -4.49 -4.26
N VAL A 103 0.46 -3.18 -4.01
CA VAL A 103 0.65 -2.14 -5.03
C VAL A 103 2.05 -1.55 -4.89
N VAL A 104 2.88 -1.69 -5.92
CA VAL A 104 4.26 -1.21 -5.92
C VAL A 104 4.35 0.03 -6.82
N ILE A 105 4.52 1.19 -6.19
CA ILE A 105 4.59 2.47 -6.92
C ILE A 105 5.98 2.71 -7.49
N THR A 106 7.01 2.27 -6.76
CA THR A 106 8.41 2.61 -7.00
C THR A 106 8.85 2.36 -8.45
N GLU A 107 9.40 3.41 -9.07
CA GLU A 107 10.10 3.37 -10.36
C GLU A 107 11.59 3.04 -10.16
N GLY A 108 12.23 2.46 -11.18
CA GLY A 108 13.70 2.27 -11.18
C GLY A 108 14.18 1.03 -10.43
N ILE A 109 13.28 0.12 -10.06
CA ILE A 109 13.65 -1.20 -9.53
C ILE A 109 14.41 -1.96 -10.64
N PRO A 110 15.59 -2.54 -10.37
CA PRO A 110 16.30 -3.37 -11.34
C PRO A 110 15.41 -4.52 -11.84
N VAL A 111 15.42 -4.77 -13.15
CA VAL A 111 14.59 -5.82 -13.76
C VAL A 111 14.82 -7.20 -13.15
N GLN A 112 16.07 -7.51 -12.79
CA GLN A 112 16.38 -8.78 -12.11
C GLN A 112 15.69 -8.92 -10.75
N ASP A 113 15.50 -7.82 -10.02
CA ASP A 113 14.90 -7.82 -8.70
C ASP A 113 13.38 -8.01 -8.79
N SER A 114 12.72 -7.35 -9.77
CA SER A 114 11.30 -7.56 -10.02
C SER A 114 11.00 -8.96 -10.57
N ALA A 115 11.86 -9.47 -11.47
CA ALA A 115 11.76 -10.84 -11.97
C ALA A 115 11.93 -11.88 -10.84
N TYR A 116 12.90 -11.66 -9.96
CA TYR A 116 13.10 -12.51 -8.78
C TYR A 116 11.88 -12.50 -7.86
N ALA A 117 11.39 -11.32 -7.48
CA ALA A 117 10.24 -11.20 -6.59
C ALA A 117 8.98 -11.84 -7.18
N TRP A 118 8.78 -11.73 -8.50
CA TRP A 118 7.69 -12.42 -9.19
C TRP A 118 7.84 -13.95 -9.15
N ALA A 119 9.01 -14.48 -9.48
CA ALA A 119 9.27 -15.91 -9.39
C ALA A 119 9.08 -16.45 -7.98
N TYR A 120 9.54 -15.70 -6.96
CA TYR A 120 9.35 -16.02 -5.55
C TYR A 120 7.86 -16.06 -5.17
N ASN A 121 7.05 -15.10 -5.63
CA ASN A 121 5.60 -15.13 -5.41
C ASN A 121 4.96 -16.40 -5.99
N LEU A 122 5.35 -16.81 -7.19
CA LEU A 122 4.86 -18.04 -7.81
C LEU A 122 5.25 -19.29 -7.01
N GLU A 123 6.49 -19.35 -6.54
CA GLU A 123 6.99 -20.45 -5.69
C GLU A 123 6.21 -20.56 -4.37
N LYS A 124 5.83 -19.42 -3.78
CA LYS A 124 4.99 -19.35 -2.57
C LYS A 124 3.49 -19.60 -2.81
N GLY A 125 3.10 -19.98 -4.03
CA GLY A 125 1.72 -20.32 -4.37
C GLY A 125 0.87 -19.11 -4.82
N ALA A 126 1.52 -17.99 -5.17
CA ALA A 126 0.89 -16.80 -5.77
C ALA A 126 -0.28 -16.22 -4.97
N LYS A 127 -0.17 -16.25 -3.63
CA LYS A 127 -1.20 -15.74 -2.72
C LYS A 127 -1.31 -14.22 -2.73
N THR A 128 -0.20 -13.53 -3.02
CA THR A 128 -0.15 -12.07 -3.13
C THR A 128 -0.35 -11.64 -4.57
N ARG A 129 -1.40 -10.85 -4.83
CA ARG A 129 -1.57 -10.18 -6.12
C ARG A 129 -0.72 -8.91 -6.16
N ILE A 130 0.13 -8.77 -7.18
CA ILE A 130 1.03 -7.63 -7.32
C ILE A 130 0.58 -6.74 -8.48
N ILE A 131 0.41 -5.45 -8.22
CA ILE A 131 0.21 -4.39 -9.22
C ILE A 131 1.47 -3.52 -9.26
N GLY A 132 2.02 -3.30 -10.45
CA GLY A 132 3.29 -2.61 -10.65
C GLY A 132 4.46 -3.59 -10.90
N PRO A 133 5.72 -3.18 -10.65
CA PRO A 133 6.15 -1.88 -10.14
C PRO A 133 6.00 -0.74 -11.17
N ASN A 134 6.51 0.46 -10.86
CA ASN A 134 6.44 1.64 -11.72
C ASN A 134 5.03 1.89 -12.28
N CYS A 135 4.06 2.05 -11.37
CA CYS A 135 2.66 2.23 -11.73
C CYS A 135 2.01 3.34 -10.89
N PRO A 136 0.91 3.95 -11.36
CA PRO A 136 0.19 4.94 -10.58
C PRO A 136 -0.66 4.32 -9.45
N GLY A 137 -0.79 2.99 -9.42
CA GLY A 137 -1.61 2.24 -8.48
C GLY A 137 -2.99 1.88 -9.02
N ILE A 138 -3.95 1.73 -8.12
CA ILE A 138 -5.34 1.33 -8.42
C ILE A 138 -6.32 2.24 -7.68
N ILE A 139 -7.42 2.57 -8.35
CA ILE A 139 -8.49 3.40 -7.80
C ILE A 139 -9.84 2.77 -8.14
N THR A 140 -10.73 2.76 -7.15
CA THR A 140 -12.17 2.59 -7.35
C THR A 140 -12.81 3.95 -7.09
N PRO A 141 -13.18 4.71 -8.13
CA PRO A 141 -13.64 6.10 -7.99
C PRO A 141 -14.80 6.25 -7.00
N GLY A 142 -14.62 7.13 -6.02
CA GLY A 142 -15.60 7.39 -4.96
C GLY A 142 -15.63 6.35 -3.83
N GLU A 143 -14.75 5.35 -3.84
CA GLU A 143 -14.68 4.32 -2.79
C GLU A 143 -13.30 4.19 -2.16
N ALA A 144 -12.24 4.04 -2.96
CA ALA A 144 -10.88 3.88 -2.45
C ALA A 144 -9.83 4.20 -3.50
N LEU A 145 -8.69 4.74 -3.06
CA LEU A 145 -7.47 4.97 -3.83
C LEU A 145 -6.29 4.29 -3.12
N VAL A 146 -5.56 3.44 -3.85
CA VAL A 146 -4.28 2.90 -3.43
C VAL A 146 -3.26 3.24 -4.51
N GLY A 147 -2.68 4.44 -4.41
CA GLY A 147 -1.77 4.95 -5.44
C GLY A 147 -1.56 6.46 -5.40
N ILE A 148 -1.12 6.98 -6.56
CA ILE A 148 -0.80 8.39 -6.79
C ILE A 148 -1.73 9.08 -7.79
N THR A 149 -2.71 8.35 -8.33
CA THR A 149 -3.74 8.89 -9.24
C THR A 149 -4.54 10.00 -8.56
N PRO A 150 -4.74 11.18 -9.18
CA PRO A 150 -5.65 12.19 -8.66
C PRO A 150 -7.06 11.62 -8.51
N ASN A 151 -7.66 11.69 -7.32
CA ASN A 151 -8.97 11.10 -7.05
C ASN A 151 -10.15 11.94 -7.56
N ASN A 152 -9.91 13.16 -8.02
CA ASN A 152 -10.92 14.15 -8.38
C ASN A 152 -11.13 14.32 -9.91
N ILE A 153 -10.44 13.54 -10.73
CA ILE A 153 -10.55 13.62 -12.20
C ILE A 153 -11.57 12.62 -12.78
N THR A 154 -12.05 11.67 -11.97
CA THR A 154 -13.07 10.68 -12.36
C THR A 154 -14.10 10.49 -11.25
N GLY A 155 -15.28 9.96 -11.60
CA GLY A 155 -16.35 9.64 -10.67
C GLY A 155 -16.85 8.20 -10.85
N LYS A 156 -17.70 7.74 -9.94
CA LYS A 156 -18.28 6.39 -10.01
C LYS A 156 -19.07 6.21 -11.30
N GLY A 157 -18.79 5.12 -12.01
CA GLY A 157 -19.43 4.83 -13.29
C GLY A 157 -19.30 3.36 -13.69
N PRO A 158 -19.82 3.01 -14.87
CA PRO A 158 -19.68 1.67 -15.43
C PRO A 158 -18.29 1.40 -16.06
N ILE A 159 -17.43 2.42 -16.16
CA ILE A 159 -16.07 2.39 -16.73
C ILE A 159 -15.14 3.14 -15.77
#